data_AF-A0A0A0CY12-F1
#
_entry.id   AF-A0A0A0CY12-F1
#
_cell.length_a   1.000
_cell.length_b   1.000
_cell.length_c   1.000
_cell.angle_alpha   90.00
_cell.angle_beta   90.00
_cell.angle_gamma   90.00
#
_symmetry.space_group_name_H-M   'P 1'
#
loop_
_entity.id
_entity.type
_entity.pdbx_description
1 polymer ?
#
loop_
_entity_poly.entity_id
_entity_poly.type
_entity_poly.pdbx_seq_one_letter_code
_entity_poly.pdbx_strand_id
1 'polypeptide(L)' 'MAPSPTDAEPLRLRHEDGHRTPEHAHERGQVFLVAGGALLLTTAAGTWAMPAGHVAWIPPGLR' A
#
# COMPACT_ATOMS: atom_id res chain seq x y z
N MET A 1 18.73 -4.48 10.43
CA MET A 1 18.23 -3.40 11.30
C MET A 1 16.95 -2.89 10.66
N ALA A 2 15.80 -3.04 11.31
CA ALA A 2 14.56 -2.47 10.78
C ALA A 2 14.69 -0.94 10.71
N PRO A 3 14.15 -0.26 9.68
CA PRO A 3 14.26 1.19 9.58
C PRO A 3 13.67 1.87 10.81
N SER A 4 14.29 2.97 11.25
CA SER A 4 13.78 3.80 12.34
C SER A 4 12.42 4.39 11.95
N PRO A 5 11.42 4.43 12.84
CA PRO A 5 10.07 4.92 12.51
C PRO A 5 10.03 6.40 12.08
N THR A 6 11.11 7.16 12.29
CA THR A 6 11.21 8.60 11.96
C THR A 6 11.47 8.90 10.48
N ASP A 7 11.80 7.90 9.65
CA ASP A 7 12.08 8.09 8.21
C ASP A 7 10.83 7.93 7.32
N ALA A 8 9.66 7.69 7.92
CA ALA A 8 8.39 7.51 7.23
C ALA A 8 7.55 8.79 7.35
N GLU A 9 7.41 9.54 6.26
CA GLU A 9 6.46 10.65 6.20
C GLU A 9 5.04 10.09 5.94
N PRO A 10 4.08 10.27 6.87
CA PRO A 10 2.73 9.77 6.68
C PRO A 10 2.02 10.60 5.61
N LEU A 11 1.77 9.98 4.46
CA LEU A 11 0.99 10.58 3.38
C LEU A 11 -0.44 10.05 3.41
N ARG A 12 -1.42 10.97 3.47
CA ARG A 12 -2.83 10.61 3.32
C ARG A 12 -3.22 10.70 1.85
N LEU A 13 -3.43 9.54 1.23
CA LEU A 13 -3.95 9.44 -0.12
C LEU A 13 -5.49 9.37 -0.11
N ARG A 14 -6.11 10.02 -1.11
CA ARG A 14 -7.53 9.90 -1.40
C ARG A 14 -7.67 9.72 -2.90
N HIS A 15 -8.47 8.73 -3.27
CA HIS A 15 -8.77 8.43 -4.65
C HIS A 15 -10.28 8.37 -4.83
N GLU A 16 -10.74 8.73 -6.02
CA GLU A 16 -12.13 8.49 -6.42
C GLU A 16 -12.38 6.99 -6.62
N ASP A 17 -13.65 6.59 -6.64
CA ASP A 17 -14.01 5.20 -6.88
C ASP A 17 -13.50 4.73 -8.25
N GLY A 18 -12.99 3.50 -8.30
CA GLY A 18 -12.40 2.93 -9.51
C GLY A 18 -11.02 3.49 -9.90
N HIS A 19 -10.39 4.36 -9.10
CA HIS A 19 -9.01 4.79 -9.35
C HIS A 19 -8.05 3.61 -9.43
N ARG A 20 -7.13 3.65 -10.40
CA ARG A 20 -6.10 2.64 -10.62
C ARG A 20 -4.72 3.27 -10.60
N THR A 21 -3.88 2.78 -9.70
CA THR A 21 -2.46 3.09 -9.74
C THR A 21 -1.80 2.23 -10.82
N PRO A 22 -0.97 2.80 -11.73
CA PRO A 22 -0.18 2.02 -12.67
C PRO A 22 0.73 1.01 -11.94
N GLU A 23 1.12 -0.06 -12.62
CA GLU A 23 2.10 -1.00 -12.06
C GLU A 23 3.43 -0.30 -11.77
N HIS A 24 3.96 -0.50 -10.57
CA HIS A 24 5.22 0.07 -10.13
C HIS A 24 5.81 -0.77 -9.00
N ALA A 25 7.07 -0.51 -8.65
CA ALA A 25 7.72 -1.06 -7.47
C ALA A 25 8.27 0.09 -6.64
N HIS A 26 8.35 -0.11 -5.33
CA HIS A 26 8.98 0.84 -4.43
C HIS A 26 10.43 0.43 -4.11
N GLU A 27 11.34 1.40 -4.11
CA GLU A 27 12.73 1.19 -3.66
C GLU A 27 12.82 0.90 -2.16
N ARG A 28 11.91 1.49 -1.38
CA ARG A 28 11.71 1.23 0.06
C ARG A 28 10.32 0.62 0.23
N GLY A 29 10.15 -0.32 1.15
CA GLY A 29 8.81 -0.89 1.36
C GLY A 29 7.85 0.12 1.98
N GLN A 30 6.55 -0.17 1.86
CA GLN A 30 5.47 0.72 2.25
C GLN A 30 4.53 0.04 3.23
N VAL A 31 4.17 0.73 4.32
CA VAL A 31 3.05 0.34 5.18
C VAL A 31 1.87 1.26 4.87
N PHE A 32 0.66 0.69 4.76
CA PHE A 32 -0.55 1.49 4.63
C PHE A 32 -1.70 0.96 5.50
N LEU A 33 -2.59 1.87 5.88
CA LEU A 33 -3.89 1.60 6.49
C LEU A 33 -4.98 1.98 5.48
N VAL A 34 -5.92 1.08 5.21
CA VAL A 34 -7.14 1.43 4.49
C VAL A 34 -8.07 2.16 5.45
N ALA A 35 -8.02 3.49 5.44
CA ALA A 35 -8.81 4.31 6.37
C ALA A 35 -10.30 4.39 6.01
N GLY A 36 -10.68 4.10 4.76
CA GLY A 36 -12.06 4.13 4.28
C GLY A 36 -12.15 3.59 2.85
N GLY A 37 -13.31 3.06 2.47
CA GLY A 37 -13.51 2.36 1.20
C GLY A 37 -12.89 0.96 1.20
N ALA A 38 -12.46 0.50 0.03
CA ALA A 38 -11.76 -0.76 -0.17
C ALA A 38 -10.60 -0.58 -1.15
N LEU A 39 -9.54 -1.38 -0.95
CA LEU A 39 -8.39 -1.48 -1.85
C LEU A 39 -8.35 -2.88 -2.45
N LEU A 40 -8.11 -2.97 -3.76
CA LEU A 40 -7.70 -4.21 -4.41
C LEU A 40 -6.21 -4.12 -4.71
N LEU A 41 -5.40 -4.91 -4.01
CA LEU A 41 -3.95 -4.99 -4.24
C LEU A 41 -3.68 -6.19 -5.15
N THR A 42 -3.08 -5.96 -6.30
CA THR A 42 -2.66 -7.02 -7.23
C THR A 42 -1.15 -6.97 -7.35
N THR A 43 -0.51 -8.14 -7.23
CA THR A 43 0.92 -8.36 -7.45
C THR A 43 1.10 -9.63 -8.27
N ALA A 44 2.34 -9.94 -8.67
CA ALA A 44 2.63 -11.22 -9.31
C ALA A 44 2.28 -12.45 -8.44
N ALA A 45 2.18 -12.30 -7.12
CA ALA A 45 1.86 -13.38 -6.19
C ALA A 45 0.35 -13.60 -6.00
N GLY A 46 -0.49 -12.65 -6.42
CA GLY A 46 -1.95 -12.77 -6.33
C GLY A 46 -2.67 -11.43 -6.16
N THR A 47 -3.95 -11.53 -5.79
CA THR A 47 -4.82 -10.38 -5.58
C THR A 47 -5.51 -10.48 -4.23
N TRP A 48 -5.54 -9.37 -3.48
CA TRP A 48 -6.18 -9.27 -2.17
C TRP A 48 -7.16 -8.10 -2.15
N ALA A 49 -8.37 -8.36 -1.66
CA ALA A 49 -9.35 -7.32 -1.33
C ALA A 49 -9.18 -6.93 0.14
N MET A 50 -8.96 -5.64 0.40
CA MET A 50 -8.72 -5.08 1.73
C MET A 50 -9.76 -3.98 2.02
N PRO A 51 -10.81 -4.26 2.81
CA PRO A 51 -11.74 -3.22 3.24
C PRO A 51 -11.12 -2.34 4.34
N ALA A 52 -11.81 -1.25 4.67
CA ALA A 52 -11.41 -0.34 5.73
C ALA A 52 -11.05 -1.06 7.05
N GLY A 53 -10.05 -0.54 7.76
CA GLY A 53 -9.53 -1.09 9.02
C GLY A 53 -8.38 -2.09 8.86
N HIS A 54 -8.01 -2.45 7.62
CA HIS A 54 -6.86 -3.32 7.36
C HIS A 54 -5.56 -2.54 7.19
N VAL A 55 -4.48 -3.11 7.71
CA VAL A 55 -3.10 -2.65 7.52
C VAL A 55 -2.33 -3.68 6.72
N ALA A 56 -1.50 -3.23 5.79
CA ALA A 56 -0.59 -4.10 5.06
C ALA A 56 0.80 -3.49 4.92
N TRP A 57 1.78 -4.38 4.77
CA TRP A 57 3.16 -4.08 4.40
C TRP A 57 3.43 -4.59 3.00
N ILE A 58 3.94 -3.72 2.13
CA ILE A 58 4.47 -4.07 0.81
C ILE A 58 6.00 -4.02 0.91
N PRO A 59 6.71 -5.15 0.76
CA PRO A 59 8.17 -5.14 0.76
C PRO A 59 8.74 -4.39 -0.46
N PRO A 60 9.96 -3.83 -0.35
CA PRO A 60 10.62 -3.20 -1.49
C PRO A 60 10.80 -4.19 -2.65
N GLY A 61 10.71 -3.69 -3.88
CA GLY A 61 10.91 -4.47 -5.11
C GLY A 61 9.74 -5.37 -5.53
N LEU A 62 8.66 -5.46 -4.74
CA LEU A 62 7.44 -6.15 -5.16
C LEU A 62 6.68 -5.31 -6.21
N ARG A 63 6.18 -5.99 -7.25
CA ARG A 63 5.26 -5.47 -8.26
C ARG A 63 3.94 -6.20 -8.18
#